data_AF-A0A966UHQ8-F1
#
_entry.id   AF-A0A966UHQ8-F1
#
_cell.length_a   1.000
_cell.length_b   1.000
_cell.length_c   1.000
_cell.angle_alpha   90.00
_cell.angle_beta   90.00
_cell.angle_gamma   90.00
#
_symmetry.space_group_name_H-M   'P 1'
#
loop_
_entity.id
_entity.type
_entity.pdbx_description
1 polymer ?
#
loop_
_entity_poly.entity_id
_entity_poly.type
_entity_poly.pdbx_seq_one_letter_code
_entity_poly.pdbx_strand_id
1 'polypeptide(L)'
;MRQLSPTAKDAVNLRDVYGAPRSRHPSGRPSIGLCMVMSIDGSTVVEGKSTLLSNPSDRDVLIALRSAADTIVVGAGTVRQDMYDVPSKKGLRVGVVTRTGSMNLDTDLFRSGAGFLIMPEDTKAPETNFEIEIVRAGQGSVDLTKAM
;
A
#
# COMPACT_ATOMS: atom_id res chain seq x y z
N MET A 1 -18.10 -7.85 12.85
CA MET A 1 -17.98 -8.43 11.49
C MET A 1 -18.25 -9.93 11.55
N ARG A 2 -18.87 -10.49 10.51
CA ARG A 2 -19.13 -11.94 10.37
C ARG A 2 -18.44 -12.46 9.10
N GLN A 3 -17.95 -13.70 9.13
CA GLN A 3 -17.45 -14.39 7.94
C GLN A 3 -18.61 -15.18 7.34
N LEU A 4 -18.80 -15.11 6.02
CA LEU A 4 -19.83 -15.89 5.32
C LEU A 4 -19.24 -17.05 4.52
N SER A 5 -17.97 -16.94 4.13
CA SER A 5 -17.25 -17.92 3.30
C SER A 5 -15.79 -18.02 3.77
N PRO A 6 -15.12 -19.19 3.66
CA PRO A 6 -15.65 -20.48 3.20
C PRO A 6 -16.56 -21.18 4.22
N THR A 7 -16.54 -20.72 5.46
CA THR A 7 -17.40 -21.21 6.55
C THR A 7 -17.98 -20.04 7.30
N ALA A 8 -19.28 -20.06 7.57
CA ALA A 8 -19.94 -18.98 8.29
C ALA A 8 -19.46 -18.91 9.76
N LYS A 9 -19.12 -17.71 10.23
CA LYS A 9 -18.73 -17.44 11.63
C LYS A 9 -19.29 -16.09 12.08
N ASP A 10 -19.98 -16.08 13.21
CA ASP A 10 -20.57 -14.85 13.78
C ASP A 10 -19.53 -13.91 14.40
N ALA A 11 -18.39 -14.45 14.82
CA ALA A 11 -17.25 -13.67 15.31
C ALA A 11 -15.99 -14.06 14.52
N VAL A 12 -15.26 -13.05 14.07
CA VAL A 12 -14.05 -13.21 13.26
C VAL A 12 -12.96 -12.31 13.83
N ASN A 13 -11.81 -12.90 14.13
CA ASN A 13 -10.60 -12.14 14.36
C ASN A 13 -9.91 -11.88 13.02
N LEU A 14 -9.93 -10.62 12.57
CA LEU A 14 -9.37 -10.24 11.28
C LEU A 14 -7.85 -10.44 11.20
N ARG A 15 -7.15 -10.36 12.33
CA ARG A 15 -5.70 -10.60 12.37
C ARG A 15 -5.37 -12.05 12.06
N ASP A 16 -6.19 -12.98 12.52
CA ASP A 16 -6.00 -14.41 12.25
C ASP A 16 -6.29 -14.73 10.78
N VAL A 17 -7.32 -14.10 10.20
CA VAL A 17 -7.69 -14.29 8.79
C VAL A 17 -6.65 -13.70 7.84
N TYR A 18 -6.30 -12.42 8.03
CA TYR A 18 -5.42 -11.72 7.10
C TYR A 18 -3.93 -11.94 7.36
N GLY A 19 -3.57 -12.24 8.61
CA GLY A 19 -2.23 -12.61 9.06
C GLY A 19 -1.89 -14.09 8.96
N ALA A 20 -2.77 -14.90 8.38
CA ALA A 20 -2.48 -16.31 8.10
C ALA A 20 -1.16 -16.44 7.30
N PRO A 21 -0.23 -17.32 7.70
CA PRO A 21 1.03 -17.50 7.01
C PRO A 21 0.82 -17.85 5.54
N ARG A 22 1.57 -17.20 4.65
CA ARG A 22 1.58 -17.51 3.22
C ARG A 22 2.97 -17.98 2.85
N SER A 23 3.08 -19.19 2.32
CA SER A 23 4.34 -19.71 1.82
C SER A 23 4.83 -18.84 0.67
N ARG A 24 6.12 -18.50 0.68
CA ARG A 24 6.74 -17.78 -0.42
C ARG A 24 6.64 -18.62 -1.70
N HIS A 25 6.46 -17.97 -2.84
CA HIS A 25 6.46 -18.67 -4.12
C HIS A 25 7.84 -19.34 -4.33
N PRO A 26 7.93 -20.55 -4.91
CA PRO A 26 9.21 -21.26 -5.10
C PRO A 26 10.28 -20.47 -5.86
N SER A 27 9.85 -19.59 -6.76
CA SER A 27 10.75 -18.66 -7.49
C SER A 27 11.30 -17.52 -6.63
N GLY A 28 11.03 -17.48 -5.32
CA GLY A 28 11.42 -16.39 -4.44
C GLY A 28 10.62 -15.10 -4.60
N ARG A 29 9.45 -15.11 -5.26
CA ARG A 29 8.60 -13.91 -5.33
C ARG A 29 7.84 -13.69 -4.01
N PRO A 30 7.63 -12.44 -3.58
CA PRO A 30 6.83 -12.15 -2.38
C PRO A 30 5.37 -12.55 -2.57
N SER A 31 4.69 -12.87 -1.47
CA SER A 31 3.23 -12.99 -1.47
C SER A 31 2.62 -11.60 -1.48
N ILE A 32 1.63 -11.38 -2.34
CA ILE A 32 0.96 -10.08 -2.47
C ILE A 32 -0.44 -10.18 -1.86
N GLY A 33 -0.75 -9.28 -0.94
CA GLY A 33 -2.11 -9.01 -0.48
C GLY A 33 -2.64 -7.76 -1.19
N LEU A 34 -3.84 -7.86 -1.76
CA LEU A 34 -4.54 -6.74 -2.37
C LEU A 34 -5.77 -6.39 -1.52
N CYS A 35 -5.93 -5.11 -1.19
CA CYS A 35 -7.10 -4.57 -0.48
C CYS A 35 -7.73 -3.50 -1.36
N MET A 36 -9.00 -3.64 -1.68
CA MET A 36 -9.71 -2.72 -2.55
C MET A 36 -11.15 -2.55 -2.09
N VAL A 37 -11.69 -1.36 -2.30
CA VAL A 37 -13.11 -1.04 -2.12
C VAL A 37 -13.66 -0.56 -3.46
N MET A 38 -14.88 -0.96 -3.78
CA MET A 38 -15.59 -0.51 -4.98
C MET A 38 -17.09 -0.43 -4.70
N SER A 39 -17.78 0.46 -5.41
CA SER A 39 -19.24 0.46 -5.51
C SER A 39 -19.73 -0.70 -6.40
N ILE A 40 -21.04 -0.94 -6.39
CA ILE A 40 -21.68 -2.03 -7.14
C ILE A 40 -21.53 -1.90 -8.67
N ASP A 41 -21.35 -0.69 -9.18
CA ASP A 41 -21.10 -0.39 -10.60
C ASP A 41 -19.59 -0.41 -10.95
N GLY A 42 -18.73 -0.71 -9.99
CA GLY A 42 -17.28 -0.83 -10.18
C GLY A 42 -16.49 0.47 -10.02
N SER A 43 -17.10 1.58 -9.59
CA SER A 43 -16.34 2.78 -9.22
C SER A 43 -15.49 2.52 -7.97
N THR A 44 -14.29 3.09 -7.95
CA THR A 44 -13.32 2.95 -6.86
C THR A 44 -13.19 4.23 -6.03
N VAL A 45 -13.90 5.28 -6.44
CA VAL A 45 -13.90 6.59 -5.80
C VAL A 45 -15.31 7.21 -5.87
N VAL A 46 -15.64 7.98 -4.84
CA VAL A 46 -16.76 8.92 -4.85
C VAL A 46 -16.16 10.28 -4.56
N GLU A 47 -16.47 11.29 -5.39
CA GLU A 47 -15.89 12.64 -5.28
C GLU A 47 -14.35 12.64 -5.18
N GLY A 48 -13.69 11.73 -5.90
CA GLY A 48 -12.23 11.59 -5.92
C GLY A 48 -11.62 10.85 -4.73
N LYS A 49 -12.42 10.36 -3.78
CA LYS A 49 -11.95 9.69 -2.56
C LYS A 49 -12.47 8.26 -2.46
N SER A 50 -11.58 7.34 -2.07
CA SER A 50 -11.94 5.94 -1.78
C SER A 50 -12.66 5.79 -0.43
N THR A 51 -12.38 6.70 0.51
CA THR A 51 -12.90 6.65 1.88
C THR A 51 -14.42 6.80 1.95
N LEU A 52 -15.04 7.48 0.98
CA LEU A 52 -16.49 7.64 0.89
C LEU A 52 -17.23 6.35 0.46
N LEU A 53 -16.51 5.35 -0.06
CA LEU A 53 -17.04 4.01 -0.32
C LEU A 53 -16.87 3.06 0.88
N SER A 54 -16.07 3.47 1.88
CA SER A 54 -15.67 2.60 2.98
C SER A 54 -16.55 2.79 4.21
N ASN A 55 -16.64 1.76 5.03
CA ASN A 55 -17.27 1.78 6.35
C ASN A 55 -16.26 1.36 7.45
N PRO A 56 -16.63 1.41 8.74
CA PRO A 56 -15.71 1.03 9.82
C PRO A 56 -15.15 -0.39 9.72
N SER A 57 -15.92 -1.34 9.19
CA SER A 57 -15.46 -2.71 8.98
C SER A 57 -14.39 -2.82 7.89
N ASP A 58 -14.48 -2.02 6.82
CA ASP A 58 -13.43 -1.96 5.79
C ASP A 58 -12.13 -1.39 6.36
N ARG A 59 -12.23 -0.41 7.26
CA ARG A 59 -11.09 0.15 7.97
C ARG A 59 -10.40 -0.90 8.85
N ASP A 60 -11.17 -1.73 9.55
CA ASP A 60 -10.63 -2.81 10.37
C ASP A 60 -9.89 -3.86 9.53
N VAL A 61 -10.41 -4.20 8.35
CA VAL A 61 -9.76 -5.09 7.37
C VAL A 61 -8.44 -4.49 6.89
N LEU A 62 -8.44 -3.21 6.50
CA LEU A 62 -7.23 -2.50 6.07
C LEU A 62 -6.15 -2.51 7.16
N ILE A 63 -6.54 -2.27 8.41
CA ILE A 63 -5.61 -2.30 9.56
C ILE A 63 -5.05 -3.71 9.79
N ALA A 64 -5.89 -4.74 9.70
CA ALA A 64 -5.45 -6.13 9.85
C ALA A 64 -4.45 -6.53 8.75
N LEU A 65 -4.72 -6.16 7.50
CA LEU A 65 -3.81 -6.40 6.37
C LEU A 65 -2.49 -5.66 6.54
N ARG A 66 -2.52 -4.37 6.88
CA ARG A 66 -1.29 -3.59 7.14
C ARG A 66 -0.48 -4.15 8.32
N SER A 67 -1.15 -4.68 9.34
CA SER A 67 -0.48 -5.32 10.48
C SER A 67 0.26 -6.60 10.07
N ALA A 68 -0.31 -7.36 9.12
CA ALA A 68 0.29 -8.58 8.58
C ALA A 68 1.39 -8.32 7.54
N ALA A 69 1.37 -7.19 6.86
CA ALA A 69 2.34 -6.87 5.80
C ALA A 69 3.75 -6.58 6.35
N ASP A 70 4.76 -6.97 5.60
CA ASP A 70 6.16 -6.56 5.83
C ASP A 70 6.48 -5.23 5.14
N THR A 71 5.76 -4.91 4.06
CA THR A 71 5.88 -3.66 3.31
C THR A 71 4.54 -3.34 2.65
N ILE A 72 4.17 -2.06 2.64
CA ILE A 72 3.02 -1.54 1.91
C ILE A 72 3.51 -0.98 0.58
N VAL A 73 2.80 -1.25 -0.52
CA VAL A 73 3.01 -0.60 -1.82
C VAL A 73 1.77 0.19 -2.16
N VAL A 74 1.92 1.47 -2.53
CA VAL A 74 0.81 2.36 -2.87
C VAL A 74 1.19 3.29 -4.02
N GLY A 75 0.23 3.63 -4.87
CA GLY A 75 0.45 4.61 -5.94
C GLY A 75 0.53 6.05 -5.41
N ALA A 76 1.41 6.85 -6.01
CA ALA A 76 1.55 8.28 -5.73
C ALA A 76 0.24 9.07 -5.86
N GLY A 77 -0.65 8.65 -6.77
CA GLY A 77 -1.98 9.26 -6.93
C GLY A 77 -2.83 9.14 -5.67
N THR A 78 -2.85 7.96 -5.06
CA THR A 78 -3.58 7.70 -3.81
C THR A 78 -2.97 8.47 -2.65
N VAL A 79 -1.64 8.51 -2.55
CA VAL A 79 -0.95 9.27 -1.47
C VAL A 79 -1.31 10.75 -1.50
N ARG A 80 -1.46 11.35 -2.70
CA ARG A 80 -1.86 12.76 -2.84
C ARG A 80 -3.30 13.05 -2.40
N GLN A 81 -4.22 12.10 -2.56
CA GLN A 81 -5.64 12.28 -2.24
C GLN A 81 -5.96 11.94 -0.78
N ASP A 82 -5.37 10.85 -0.28
CA ASP A 82 -5.79 10.24 0.99
C ASP A 82 -4.83 10.53 2.17
N MET A 83 -3.81 11.39 1.96
CA MET A 83 -2.83 11.86 2.96
C MET A 83 -2.27 10.72 3.85
N TYR A 84 -1.24 10.04 3.37
CA TYR A 84 -0.60 8.96 4.12
C TYR A 84 0.32 9.48 5.22
N ASP A 85 0.30 8.78 6.35
CA ASP A 85 1.10 9.05 7.55
C ASP A 85 1.93 7.82 7.93
N VAL A 86 2.79 7.98 8.94
CA VAL A 86 3.66 6.94 9.49
C VAL A 86 2.84 5.72 9.90
N PRO A 87 3.16 4.51 9.40
CA PRO A 87 2.46 3.31 9.81
C PRO A 87 2.58 3.06 11.33
N SER A 88 1.48 2.64 11.96
CA SER A 88 1.46 2.32 13.39
C SER A 88 2.28 1.08 13.76
N LYS A 89 2.52 0.17 12.80
CA LYS A 89 3.40 -0.99 12.98
C LYS A 89 4.86 -0.52 12.85
N LYS A 90 5.61 -0.60 13.96
CA LYS A 90 7.04 -0.27 13.98
C LYS A 90 7.80 -1.06 12.91
N GLY A 91 8.60 -0.35 12.12
CA GLY A 91 9.42 -0.92 11.04
C GLY A 91 8.67 -1.23 9.75
N LEU A 92 7.34 -1.03 9.69
CA LEU A 92 6.60 -1.19 8.44
C LEU A 92 6.94 -0.03 7.49
N ARG A 93 7.41 -0.37 6.29
CA ARG A 93 7.78 0.60 5.25
C ARG A 93 6.70 0.74 4.20
N VAL A 94 6.65 1.91 3.56
CA VAL A 94 5.69 2.24 2.50
C VAL A 94 6.44 2.63 1.22
N GLY A 95 6.39 1.76 0.22
CA GLY A 95 6.90 2.03 -1.11
C GLY A 95 5.86 2.78 -1.94
N VAL A 96 6.18 4.02 -2.29
CA VAL A 96 5.30 4.85 -3.12
C VAL A 96 5.70 4.77 -4.58
N VAL A 97 4.83 4.17 -5.39
CA VAL A 97 5.02 3.98 -6.83
C VAL A 97 4.72 5.29 -7.56
N THR A 98 5.70 5.83 -8.26
CA THR A 98 5.57 7.07 -9.03
C THR A 98 6.28 6.97 -10.37
N ARG A 99 5.63 7.43 -11.44
CA ARG A 99 6.25 7.53 -12.77
C ARG A 99 7.07 8.81 -12.93
N THR A 100 6.70 9.89 -12.24
CA THR A 100 7.24 11.23 -12.51
C THR A 100 8.16 11.74 -11.41
N GLY A 101 8.19 11.09 -10.24
CA GLY A 101 8.86 11.63 -9.04
C GLY A 101 8.16 12.83 -8.42
N SER A 102 7.11 13.38 -9.05
CA SER A 102 6.39 14.57 -8.57
C SER A 102 5.51 14.25 -7.35
N MET A 103 6.03 14.58 -6.18
CA MET A 103 5.50 14.23 -4.86
C MET A 103 5.87 15.31 -3.85
N ASN A 104 5.01 15.56 -2.86
CA ASN A 104 5.43 16.27 -1.66
C ASN A 104 6.15 15.28 -0.73
N LEU A 105 7.45 15.48 -0.54
CA LEU A 105 8.29 14.65 0.35
C LEU A 105 8.46 15.26 1.74
N ASP A 106 7.89 16.45 1.96
CA ASP A 106 7.82 17.13 3.25
C ASP A 106 6.60 16.64 4.06
N THR A 107 6.46 15.33 4.19
CA THR A 107 5.40 14.70 5.00
C THR A 107 6.02 13.79 6.05
N ASP A 108 5.29 13.52 7.13
CA ASP A 108 5.75 12.66 8.22
C ASP A 108 6.10 11.25 7.74
N LEU A 109 5.38 10.75 6.72
CA LEU A 109 5.70 9.48 6.09
C LEU A 109 7.15 9.41 5.60
N PHE A 110 7.63 10.43 4.88
CA PHE A 110 8.99 10.44 4.33
C PHE A 110 10.01 10.93 5.36
N ARG A 111 9.69 11.95 6.14
CA ARG A 111 10.60 12.49 7.18
C ARG A 111 10.93 11.48 8.28
N SER A 112 10.00 10.58 8.60
CA SER A 112 10.25 9.50 9.55
C SER A 112 11.13 8.36 9.00
N GLY A 113 11.40 8.34 7.69
CA GLY A 113 12.09 7.25 7.00
C GLY A 113 11.21 6.02 6.72
N ALA A 114 9.91 6.08 7.04
CA ALA A 114 8.98 4.98 6.74
C ALA A 114 8.65 4.89 5.23
N GLY A 115 8.61 6.02 4.53
CA GLY A 115 8.37 6.11 3.09
C GLY A 115 9.63 5.98 2.25
N PHE A 116 9.52 5.27 1.13
CA PHE A 116 10.53 5.24 0.07
C PHE A 116 9.85 5.30 -1.30
N LEU A 117 10.61 5.55 -2.37
CA LEU A 117 10.06 5.66 -3.73
C LEU A 117 10.36 4.42 -4.58
N ILE A 118 9.41 4.07 -5.45
CA ILE A 118 9.59 3.10 -6.52
C ILE A 118 9.31 3.82 -7.83
N MET A 119 10.31 4.00 -8.69
CA MET A 119 10.20 4.83 -9.89
C MET A 119 11.07 4.34 -11.06
N PRO A 120 10.80 4.75 -12.31
CA PRO A 120 11.62 4.35 -13.45
C PRO A 120 13.07 4.84 -13.35
N GLU A 121 13.99 4.12 -13.99
CA GLU A 121 15.42 4.42 -14.04
C GLU A 121 15.72 5.77 -14.70
N ASP A 122 14.95 6.12 -15.73
CA ASP A 122 15.10 7.33 -16.55
C ASP A 122 14.40 8.56 -15.98
N THR A 123 13.69 8.43 -14.86
CA THR A 123 13.01 9.57 -14.23
C THR A 123 13.95 10.34 -13.30
N LYS A 124 14.04 11.67 -13.44
CA LYS A 124 14.84 12.50 -12.52
C LYS A 124 14.38 12.26 -11.05
N ALA A 125 15.34 12.01 -10.16
CA ALA A 125 15.05 11.92 -8.72
C ALA A 125 14.45 13.25 -8.21
N PRO A 126 13.47 13.22 -7.30
CA PRO A 126 12.99 14.43 -6.67
C PRO A 126 14.09 15.08 -5.83
N GLU A 127 14.14 16.40 -5.84
CA GLU A 127 15.07 17.18 -5.03
C GLU A 127 14.58 17.19 -3.58
N THR A 128 15.45 16.80 -2.66
CA THR A 128 15.16 16.72 -1.22
C THR A 128 16.38 17.16 -0.41
N ASN A 129 16.14 17.60 0.82
CA ASN A 129 17.19 17.96 1.77
C ASN A 129 17.55 16.81 2.74
N PHE A 130 17.06 15.60 2.48
CA PHE A 130 17.35 14.40 3.24
C PHE A 130 17.55 13.22 2.29
N GLU A 131 18.22 12.17 2.74
CA GLU A 131 18.38 10.97 1.92
C GLU A 131 17.06 10.20 1.85
N ILE A 132 16.59 9.93 0.63
CA ILE A 132 15.41 9.10 0.38
C ILE A 132 15.82 7.86 -0.39
N GLU A 133 15.39 6.70 0.09
CA GLU A 133 15.60 5.45 -0.63
C GLU A 133 14.72 5.42 -1.89
N ILE A 134 15.33 5.06 -3.01
CA ILE A 134 14.65 4.97 -4.30
C ILE A 134 15.00 3.62 -4.94
N VAL A 135 13.98 2.77 -5.08
CA VAL A 135 14.04 1.57 -5.92
C VAL A 135 13.80 1.98 -7.36
N ARG A 136 14.80 1.75 -8.22
CA ARG A 136 14.74 2.05 -9.66
C ARG A 136 14.41 0.78 -10.43
N ALA A 137 13.30 0.80 -11.17
CA ALA A 137 12.87 -0.36 -11.94
C ALA A 137 12.04 0.05 -13.16
N GLY A 138 12.52 -0.31 -14.35
CA GLY A 138 11.83 -0.04 -15.61
C GLY A 138 12.21 1.30 -16.22
N GLN A 139 11.73 1.55 -17.45
CA GLN A 139 12.02 2.76 -18.23
C GLN A 139 10.72 3.35 -18.77
N GLY A 140 10.48 4.64 -18.58
CA GLY A 140 9.22 5.33 -18.88
C GLY A 140 8.02 4.92 -17.99
N SER A 141 8.05 3.73 -17.41
CA SER A 141 7.09 3.21 -16.43
C SER A 141 7.78 2.29 -15.42
N VAL A 142 7.12 2.05 -14.29
CA VAL A 142 7.64 1.17 -13.24
C VAL A 142 7.44 -0.29 -13.64
N ASP A 143 8.53 -1.06 -13.65
CA ASP A 143 8.48 -2.52 -13.75
C ASP A 143 8.37 -3.12 -12.34
N LEU A 144 7.14 -3.43 -11.91
CA LEU A 144 6.87 -4.01 -10.59
C LEU A 144 7.47 -5.41 -10.42
N THR A 145 7.71 -6.15 -11.51
CA THR A 145 8.34 -7.47 -11.41
C THR A 145 9.82 -7.36 -11.09
N LYS A 146 10.49 -6.30 -11.57
CA LYS A 146 11.89 -6.01 -11.20
C LYS A 146 12.01 -5.33 -9.84
N ALA A 147 10.98 -4.60 -9.40
CA ALA A 147 10.99 -3.88 -8.13
C ALA A 147 10.77 -4.76 -6.89
N MET A 148 10.32 -6.02 -7.05
CA MET A 148 9.83 -6.90 -5.98
C MET A 148 10.46 -8.30 -6.02
#